data_AF-A0A915E0U8-F1
#
_entry.id   AF-A0A915E0U8-F1
#
_cell.length_a   1.000
_cell.length_b   1.000
_cell.length_c   1.000
_cell.angle_alpha   90.00
_cell.angle_beta   90.00
_cell.angle_gamma   90.00
#
_symmetry.space_group_name_H-M   'P 1'
#
loop_
_entity.id
_entity.type
_entity.pdbx_description
1 polymer ?
#
loop_
_entity_poly.entity_id
_entity_poly.type
_entity_poly.pdbx_seq_one_letter_code
_entity_poly.pdbx_strand_id
1 'polypeptide(L)' 'MIRYSFEETVNILVEAAIHCEIDPVKGVSENIMLGQLAKVGTGCFDVVLDKKNARRGWKFKLVSSQVP' A
#
# COMPACT_ATOMS: atom_id res chain seq x y z
N MET A 1 13.82 -1.46 10.47
CA MET A 1 12.79 -0.56 10.99
C MET A 1 12.15 -1.09 12.25
N ILE A 2 11.70 -2.34 12.26
CA ILE A 2 11.09 -2.99 13.44
C ILE A 2 11.93 -2.83 14.74
N ARG A 3 13.27 -2.88 14.66
CA ARG A 3 14.13 -2.78 15.86
C ARG A 3 14.30 -1.36 16.42
N TYR A 4 14.32 -0.33 15.58
CA TYR A 4 14.44 1.06 16.06
C TYR A 4 13.08 1.71 16.34
N SER A 5 11.96 1.02 16.06
CA SER A 5 10.62 1.49 16.41
C SER A 5 10.25 1.32 17.90
N PHE A 6 11.11 0.70 18.72
CA PHE A 6 10.84 0.50 20.14
C PHE A 6 12.12 0.49 20.98
N GLU A 7 12.35 1.61 21.69
CA GLU A 7 13.52 1.95 22.52
C GLU A 7 14.90 1.82 21.83
N GLU A 8 15.91 2.59 22.29
CA GLU A 8 17.27 2.64 21.71
C GLU A 8 17.38 2.99 20.19
N THR A 9 16.47 3.83 19.69
CA THR A 9 16.39 4.26 18.27
C THR A 9 17.73 4.71 17.65
N VAL A 10 18.52 5.52 18.38
CA VAL A 10 19.73 6.16 17.82
C VAL A 10 20.87 5.16 17.65
N ASN A 11 21.08 4.27 18.62
CA ASN A 11 22.18 3.31 18.59
C ASN A 11 22.02 2.32 17.42
N ILE A 12 20.80 1.82 17.24
CA ILE A 12 20.44 0.89 16.17
C ILE A 12 20.56 1.56 14.79
N LEU A 13 20.21 2.84 14.67
CA LEU A 13 20.35 3.58 13.41
C LEU A 13 21.81 3.77 13.00
N VAL A 14 22.69 4.07 13.98
CA VAL A 14 24.12 4.24 13.75
C VAL A 14 24.77 2.92 13.33
N GLU A 15 24.43 1.82 14.00
CA GLU A 15 24.93 0.48 13.64
C GLU A 15 24.49 0.07 12.23
N ALA A 16 23.23 0.31 11.86
CA ALA A 16 22.70 0.05 10.52
C ALA A 16 23.39 0.92 9.44
N ALA A 17 23.71 2.19 9.75
CA ALA A 17 24.41 3.08 8.84
C ALA A 17 25.86 2.63 8.58
N ILE A 18 26.57 2.16 9.62
CA ILE A 18 27.93 1.63 9.49
C ILE A 18 27.96 0.38 8.61
N HIS A 19 26.95 -0.50 8.76
CA HIS A 19 26.85 -1.75 7.99
C HIS A 19 26.13 -1.62 6.64
N CYS A 20 25.68 -0.40 6.27
CA CYS A 20 24.88 -0.16 5.07
C CYS A 20 23.67 -1.11 4.96
N GLU A 21 22.97 -1.34 6.07
CA GLU A 21 21.79 -2.20 6.07
C GLU A 21 20.66 -1.62 5.20
N ILE A 22 20.12 -2.46 4.33
CA ILE A 22 18.98 -2.10 3.47
C ILE A 22 17.72 -2.73 4.05
N ASP A 23 16.76 -1.88 4.40
CA ASP A 23 15.46 -2.32 4.90
C ASP A 23 14.46 -2.53 3.75
N PRO A 24 13.89 -3.73 3.56
CA PRO A 24 12.94 -3.99 2.48
C PRO A 24 11.50 -3.47 2.71
N VAL A 25 11.19 -2.80 3.82
CA VAL A 25 9.89 -2.11 4.07
C VAL A 25 8.66 -3.01 3.83
N LYS A 26 8.67 -4.23 4.37
CA LYS A 26 7.60 -5.23 4.22
C LYS A 26 6.66 -5.33 5.42
N GLY A 27 7.12 -4.91 6.60
CA GLY A 27 6.39 -4.92 7.86
C GLY A 27 5.31 -3.84 7.96
N VAL A 28 4.55 -3.90 9.05
CA VAL A 28 3.46 -2.94 9.31
C VAL A 28 4.02 -1.62 9.83
N SER A 29 4.92 -1.66 10.81
CA SER A 29 5.50 -0.46 11.45
C SER A 29 6.22 0.44 10.45
N GLU A 30 7.01 -0.15 9.54
CA GLU A 30 7.72 0.60 8.50
C GLU A 30 6.82 1.26 7.47
N ASN A 31 5.79 0.56 7.02
CA ASN A 31 4.80 1.14 6.13
C ASN A 31 4.03 2.27 6.83
N ILE A 32 3.69 2.13 8.12
CA ILE A 32 3.06 3.20 8.91
C ILE A 32 3.99 4.42 9.04
N MET A 33 5.26 4.21 9.39
CA MET A 33 6.23 5.30 9.56
C MET A 33 6.51 6.07 8.27
N LEU A 34 6.45 5.40 7.10
CA LEU A 34 6.62 6.03 5.79
C LEU A 34 5.31 6.54 5.18
N GLY A 35 4.17 6.35 5.85
CA GLY A 35 2.84 6.74 5.36
C GLY A 35 2.35 5.92 4.16
N GLN A 36 2.90 4.73 3.94
CA GLN A 36 2.49 3.80 2.90
C GLN A 36 1.40 2.85 3.41
N LEU A 37 0.51 2.41 2.52
CA LEU A 37 -0.49 1.41 2.87
C LEU A 37 0.21 0.08 3.16
N ALA A 38 0.21 -0.33 4.43
CA ALA A 38 0.76 -1.62 4.83
C ALA A 38 0.00 -2.76 4.15
N LYS A 39 0.74 -3.77 3.66
CA LYS A 39 0.18 -4.98 3.01
C LYS A 39 -0.43 -5.95 4.03
N VAL A 40 -1.34 -5.46 4.85
CA VAL A 40 -2.06 -6.20 5.88
C VAL A 40 -3.54 -5.82 5.82
N GLY A 41 -4.44 -6.77 6.13
CA GLY A 41 -5.88 -6.54 6.10
C GLY A 41 -6.37 -6.11 4.71
N THR A 42 -6.98 -4.93 4.61
CA THR A 42 -7.51 -4.36 3.36
C THR A 42 -6.43 -3.99 2.34
N GLY A 43 -5.17 -3.79 2.78
CA GLY A 43 -4.02 -3.59 1.89
C GLY A 43 -3.38 -4.88 1.39
N CYS A 44 -3.93 -6.06 1.75
CA CYS A 44 -3.38 -7.37 1.36
C CYS A 44 -3.68 -7.75 -0.10
N PHE A 45 -4.63 -7.06 -0.74
CA PHE A 45 -5.00 -7.28 -2.14
C PHE A 45 -5.07 -5.95 -2.88
N ASP A 46 -4.81 -5.99 -4.19
CA ASP A 46 -4.94 -4.83 -5.06
C ASP A 46 -6.29 -4.86 -5.79
N VAL A 47 -6.89 -3.68 -5.96
CA VAL A 47 -8.18 -3.54 -6.64
C VAL A 47 -7.92 -3.08 -8.07
N VAL A 48 -8.05 -4.00 -9.01
CA VAL A 48 -7.85 -3.71 -10.43
C VAL A 48 -9.19 -3.39 -11.10
N LEU A 49 -9.25 -2.26 -11.81
CA LEU A 49 -10.44 -1.87 -12.56
C LEU A 49 -10.57 -2.68 -13.86
N ASP A 50 -11.64 -3.48 -13.97
CA ASP A 50 -12.00 -4.11 -15.24
C ASP A 50 -12.66 -3.10 -16.20
N LYS A 51 -11.85 -2.60 -17.14
CA LYS A 51 -12.27 -1.66 -18.18
C LYS A 51 -13.38 -2.19 -19.08
N LYS A 52 -13.46 -3.50 -19.33
CA LYS A 52 -14.48 -4.08 -20.23
C LYS A 52 -15.86 -4.05 -19.57
N ASN A 53 -15.92 -4.45 -18.30
CA ASN A 53 -17.16 -4.41 -17.53
C ASN A 53 -17.59 -2.98 -17.18
N ALA A 54 -16.66 -2.08 -16.85
CA ALA A 54 -16.96 -0.67 -16.63
C ALA A 54 -17.59 0.00 -17.87
N ARG A 55 -17.03 -0.25 -19.06
CA ARG A 55 -17.56 0.28 -20.33
C ARG A 55 -18.93 -0.32 -20.68
N ARG A 56 -19.16 -1.60 -20.36
CA ARG A 56 -20.46 -2.26 -20.57
C ARG A 56 -21.54 -1.64 -19.68
N GLY A 57 -21.24 -1.38 -18.41
CA GLY A 57 -22.14 -0.69 -17.48
C GLY A 57 -22.47 0.74 -17.94
N TRP A 58 -21.46 1.48 -18.42
CA TRP A 58 -21.66 2.83 -18.94
C TRP A 58 -22.55 2.84 -20.20
N LYS A 59 -22.33 1.91 -21.13
CA LYS A 59 -23.18 1.74 -22.32
C LYS A 59 -24.60 1.33 -21.96
N PHE A 60 -24.79 0.45 -20.99
CA PHE A 60 -26.10 0.03 -20.52
C PHE A 60 -26.90 1.21 -19.93
N LYS A 61 -26.25 2.07 -19.13
CA LYS A 61 -26.89 3.27 -18.55
C LYS A 61 -27.24 4.33 -19.59
N LEU A 62 -26.41 4.47 -20.62
CA LEU A 62 -26.68 5.35 -21.76
C LEU A 62 -27.88 4.85 -22.57
N VAL A 63 -27.93 3.55 -22.87
CA VAL A 63 -29.06 2.95 -23.58
C VAL A 63 -30.34 3.05 -22.76
N SER A 64 -30.31 2.80 -21.45
CA SER A 64 -31.52 2.91 -20.61
C SER A 64 -32.02 4.35 -20.42
N SER A 65 -31.16 5.35 -20.59
CA SER A 65 -31.54 6.78 -20.54
C SER A 65 -32.12 7.29 -21.86
N GLN A 66 -32.03 6.51 -22.94
CA GLN A 66 -32.49 6.87 -24.28
C GLN A 66 -33.77 6.15 -24.68
N VAL A 67 -34.34 5.33 -23.80
CA VAL A 67 -35.69 4.77 -23.94
C VAL A 67 -36.64 5.64 -23.10
N PRO A 68 -37.68 6.27 -23.68
CA PRO A 68 -38.73 6.95 -22.93
C PRO A 68 -39.57 5.97 -22.10
#